data_AF-A0A835HJ27-F1
#
_entry.id   AF-A0A835HJ27-F1
#
_cell.length_a   1.000
_cell.length_b   1.000
_cell.length_c   1.000
_cell.angle_alpha   90.00
_cell.angle_beta   90.00
_cell.angle_gamma   90.00
#
_symmetry.space_group_name_H-M   'P 1'
#
loop_
_entity.id
_entity.type
_entity.pdbx_description
1 polymer ?
#
loop_
_entity_poly.entity_id
_entity_poly.type
_entity_poly.pdbx_seq_one_letter_code
_entity_poly.pdbx_strand_id
1 'polypeptide(L)'
;MGLKVMLFGQNDQFTADKIMKVTVVFNHFGPSLIERMPRVRSRYAHEANNRYDEWHMYAIGGSAILSEGNYFIAPNDPSSKQVTEREVGRWKNWKWRSSKDTFVNGAYFTQSGWGSCAPLYSMSQAFTVAEGAMAPALTSNAGPLRYILRRPC
;
A
#
# COMPACT_ATOMS: atom_id res chain seq x y z
N MET A 1 -19.60 1.22 11.72
CA MET A 1 -18.28 1.48 12.34
C MET A 1 -17.28 0.65 11.55
N GLY A 2 -16.29 1.24 10.89
CA GLY A 2 -15.31 0.43 10.14
C GLY A 2 -13.88 0.87 10.40
N LEU A 3 -12.97 0.02 9.96
CA LEU A 3 -11.60 -0.01 10.45
C LEU A 3 -10.69 0.92 9.66
N LYS A 4 -9.95 1.75 10.41
CA LYS A 4 -8.76 2.46 9.93
C LYS A 4 -7.57 1.56 10.20
N VAL A 5 -6.76 1.27 9.18
CA VAL A 5 -5.80 0.15 9.24
C VAL A 5 -4.42 0.59 9.76
N MET A 6 -3.68 1.38 8.98
CA MET A 6 -2.32 1.80 9.33
C MET A 6 -2.11 3.28 9.08
N LEU A 7 -1.63 3.99 10.10
CA LEU A 7 -1.23 5.39 9.98
C LEU A 7 0.24 5.54 10.38
N PHE A 8 1.06 5.95 9.41
CA PHE A 8 2.45 6.29 9.64
C PHE A 8 2.59 7.81 9.63
N GLY A 9 2.98 8.39 10.77
CA GLY A 9 3.10 9.83 10.99
C GLY A 9 1.82 10.45 11.55
N GLN A 10 1.80 10.72 12.85
CA GLN A 10 0.63 11.24 13.56
C GLN A 10 0.41 12.74 13.33
N ASN A 11 1.49 13.51 13.20
CA ASN A 11 1.45 14.96 13.05
C ASN A 11 2.36 15.41 11.91
N ASP A 12 1.82 16.15 10.94
CA ASP A 12 2.57 16.69 9.79
C ASP A 12 3.72 17.61 10.18
N GLN A 13 3.62 18.25 11.35
CA GLN A 13 4.64 19.16 11.86
C GLN A 13 5.75 18.45 12.63
N PHE A 14 5.58 17.15 12.92
CA PHE A 14 6.59 16.40 13.67
C PHE A 14 7.79 16.09 12.79
N THR A 15 8.92 16.68 13.15
CA THR A 15 10.12 16.69 12.30
C THR A 15 10.92 15.40 12.40
N ALA A 16 10.82 14.63 13.49
CA ALA A 16 11.55 13.37 13.62
C ALA A 16 11.09 12.33 12.60
N ASP A 17 9.82 12.36 12.19
CA ASP A 17 9.31 11.47 11.16
C ASP A 17 9.90 11.76 9.77
N LYS A 18 10.63 12.89 9.56
CA LYS A 18 11.22 13.35 8.26
C LYS A 18 11.99 12.31 7.48
N ILE A 19 12.58 11.36 8.18
CA ILE A 19 13.42 10.32 7.60
C ILE A 19 12.74 8.95 7.52
N MET A 20 11.48 8.84 7.95
CA MET A 20 10.75 7.58 7.95
C MET A 20 10.58 7.05 6.52
N LYS A 21 10.93 5.78 6.33
CA LYS A 21 10.72 5.01 5.12
C LYS A 21 10.04 3.71 5.54
N VAL A 22 8.90 3.42 4.94
CA VAL A 22 8.14 2.21 5.27
C VAL A 22 8.12 1.31 4.05
N THR A 23 8.28 0.01 4.28
CA THR A 23 8.00 -1.03 3.28
C THR A 23 6.87 -1.90 3.82
N VAL A 24 5.79 -1.99 3.07
CA VAL A 24 4.65 -2.86 3.35
C VAL A 24 4.66 -3.91 2.25
N VAL A 25 4.93 -5.16 2.60
CA VAL A 25 5.15 -6.24 1.63
C VAL A 25 4.49 -7.54 2.08
N PHE A 26 3.92 -8.29 1.13
CA PHE A 26 3.26 -9.59 1.34
C PHE A 26 2.10 -9.59 2.35
N ASN A 27 1.33 -8.49 2.40
CA ASN A 27 0.13 -8.39 3.23
C ASN A 27 -1.14 -8.68 2.43
N HIS A 28 -2.13 -9.29 3.08
CA HIS A 28 -3.50 -9.37 2.58
C HIS A 28 -4.38 -8.38 3.36
N PHE A 29 -4.81 -7.32 2.70
CA PHE A 29 -5.72 -6.32 3.24
C PHE A 29 -7.16 -6.63 2.84
N GLY A 30 -7.93 -7.18 3.79
CA GLY A 30 -9.35 -7.35 3.62
C GLY A 30 -9.94 -8.50 4.43
N PRO A 31 -11.23 -8.78 4.25
CA PRO A 31 -12.19 -7.96 3.50
C PRO A 31 -12.73 -6.75 4.31
N SER A 32 -13.43 -5.83 3.64
CA SER A 32 -14.23 -4.74 4.27
C SER A 32 -13.45 -3.70 5.07
N LEU A 33 -12.25 -3.33 4.62
CA LEU A 33 -11.46 -2.26 5.23
C LEU A 33 -11.91 -0.89 4.71
N ILE A 34 -11.93 0.15 5.56
CA ILE A 34 -12.38 1.47 5.10
C ILE A 34 -11.26 2.18 4.33
N GLU A 35 -10.14 2.43 5.01
CA GLU A 35 -9.08 3.30 4.51
C GLU A 35 -7.72 3.01 5.17
N ARG A 36 -6.67 3.58 4.58
CA ARG A 36 -5.31 3.65 5.15
C ARG A 36 -4.57 2.32 5.18
N MET A 37 -4.42 1.70 4.03
CA MET A 37 -3.61 0.50 3.81
C MET A 37 -2.36 0.81 2.96
N PRO A 38 -1.39 1.60 3.43
CA PRO A 38 -1.36 2.47 4.59
C PRO A 38 -1.81 3.91 4.27
N ARG A 39 -1.82 4.76 5.29
CA ARG A 39 -1.72 6.21 5.14
C ARG A 39 -0.39 6.71 5.69
N VAL A 40 0.43 7.34 4.83
CA VAL A 40 1.77 7.82 5.19
C VAL A 40 1.86 9.34 5.07
N ARG A 41 1.96 10.04 6.21
CA ARG A 41 2.00 11.50 6.21
C ARG A 41 3.39 12.03 5.92
N SER A 42 3.50 12.86 4.89
CA SER A 42 4.71 13.61 4.53
C SER A 42 5.95 12.78 4.16
N ARG A 43 5.84 11.47 3.92
CA ARG A 43 6.99 10.55 3.70
C ARG A 43 6.75 9.51 2.60
N TYR A 44 7.71 8.59 2.54
CA TYR A 44 7.83 7.52 1.57
C TYR A 44 7.25 6.18 2.09
N ALA A 45 6.48 5.51 1.23
CA ALA A 45 6.07 4.13 1.38
C ALA A 45 6.37 3.31 0.11
N HIS A 46 6.93 2.12 0.30
CA HIS A 46 6.96 1.06 -0.70
C HIS A 46 5.85 0.06 -0.40
N GLU A 47 4.85 -0.01 -1.26
CA GLU A 47 3.81 -1.04 -1.24
C GLU A 47 4.20 -2.10 -2.28
N ALA A 48 4.59 -3.30 -1.84
CA ALA A 48 5.10 -4.33 -2.73
C ALA A 48 4.38 -5.68 -2.57
N ASN A 49 3.91 -6.28 -3.66
CA ASN A 49 3.27 -7.61 -3.65
C ASN A 49 2.23 -7.85 -2.53
N ASN A 50 1.46 -6.81 -2.18
CA ASN A 50 0.30 -6.92 -1.30
C ASN A 50 -0.96 -7.21 -2.12
N ARG A 51 -1.97 -7.80 -1.46
CA ARG A 51 -3.31 -8.00 -1.99
C ARG A 51 -4.30 -7.09 -1.25
N TYR A 52 -5.16 -6.41 -2.00
CA TYR A 52 -6.17 -5.50 -1.48
C TYR A 52 -7.55 -5.92 -1.96
N ASP A 53 -8.42 -6.24 -1.00
CA ASP A 53 -9.79 -6.68 -1.26
C ASP A 53 -10.77 -5.58 -0.82
N GLU A 54 -11.42 -4.93 -1.78
CA GLU A 54 -12.64 -4.13 -1.63
C GLU A 54 -12.60 -3.10 -0.49
N TRP A 55 -11.81 -2.04 -0.67
CA TRP A 55 -11.80 -0.90 0.25
C TRP A 55 -13.10 -0.07 0.14
N HIS A 56 -13.53 0.59 1.22
CA HIS A 56 -14.71 1.47 1.15
C HIS A 56 -14.41 2.88 0.65
N MET A 57 -13.32 3.51 1.10
CA MET A 57 -12.96 4.89 0.72
C MET A 57 -11.75 4.91 -0.21
N TYR A 58 -10.59 4.45 0.27
CA TYR A 58 -9.38 4.34 -0.53
C TYR A 58 -8.44 3.28 0.05
N ALA A 59 -7.58 2.69 -0.77
CA ALA A 59 -6.56 1.76 -0.29
C ALA A 59 -5.37 2.53 0.30
N ILE A 60 -4.63 3.27 -0.54
CA ILE A 60 -3.33 3.84 -0.18
C ILE A 60 -3.40 5.37 -0.17
N GLY A 61 -2.75 6.02 0.79
CA GLY A 61 -2.60 7.48 0.78
C GLY A 61 -1.25 7.94 1.32
N GLY A 62 -0.73 9.05 0.82
CA GLY A 62 0.51 9.62 1.33
C GLY A 62 1.21 10.56 0.36
N SER A 63 2.34 11.13 0.76
CA SER A 63 3.05 12.14 -0.05
C SER A 63 4.04 11.57 -1.07
N ALA A 64 4.64 10.41 -0.79
CA ALA A 64 5.45 9.67 -1.75
C ALA A 64 5.14 8.17 -1.64
N ILE A 65 4.66 7.58 -2.74
CA ILE A 65 4.21 6.18 -2.79
C ILE A 65 4.85 5.52 -4.01
N LEU A 66 5.55 4.43 -3.77
CA LEU A 66 5.89 3.45 -4.80
C LEU A 66 4.97 2.25 -4.59
N SER A 67 4.07 2.01 -5.53
CA SER A 67 3.28 0.79 -5.61
C SER A 67 3.94 -0.12 -6.66
N GLU A 68 4.34 -1.32 -6.26
CA GLU A 68 4.97 -2.28 -7.16
C GLU A 68 4.39 -3.69 -7.00
N GLY A 69 3.85 -4.26 -8.08
CA GLY A 69 3.41 -5.65 -8.11
C GLY A 69 2.28 -5.99 -7.16
N ASN A 70 1.41 -5.04 -6.80
CA ASN A 70 0.26 -5.27 -5.94
C ASN A 70 -0.95 -5.78 -6.75
N TYR A 71 -1.89 -6.42 -6.06
CA TYR A 71 -3.16 -6.86 -6.63
C TYR A 71 -4.33 -6.13 -5.98
N PHE A 72 -5.01 -5.28 -6.74
CA PHE A 72 -6.10 -4.45 -6.26
C PHE A 72 -7.44 -4.90 -6.83
N ILE A 73 -8.35 -5.31 -5.96
CA ILE A 73 -9.74 -5.57 -6.29
C ILE A 73 -10.58 -4.40 -5.77
N ALA A 74 -11.05 -3.55 -6.68
CA ALA A 74 -11.94 -2.46 -6.29
C ALA A 74 -13.31 -3.02 -5.84
N PRO A 75 -13.99 -2.36 -4.88
CA PRO A 75 -15.38 -2.64 -4.54
C PRO A 75 -16.32 -2.42 -5.74
N ASN A 76 -17.55 -2.92 -5.67
CA ASN A 76 -18.56 -2.70 -6.71
C ASN A 76 -19.06 -1.24 -6.79
N ASP A 77 -18.88 -0.46 -5.73
CA ASP A 77 -19.21 0.97 -5.71
C ASP A 77 -18.40 1.73 -6.78
N PRO A 78 -19.04 2.39 -7.76
CA PRO A 78 -18.33 3.15 -8.79
C PRO A 78 -17.58 4.37 -8.24
N SER A 79 -17.93 4.86 -7.05
CA SER A 79 -17.24 5.98 -6.41
C SER A 79 -15.91 5.59 -5.76
N SER A 80 -15.66 4.28 -5.57
CA SER A 80 -14.49 3.75 -4.85
C SER A 80 -13.57 2.91 -5.74
N LYS A 81 -13.33 3.35 -6.98
CA LYS A 81 -12.46 2.65 -7.95
C LYS A 81 -10.99 3.08 -7.88
N GLN A 82 -10.72 4.29 -7.42
CA GLN A 82 -9.35 4.77 -7.33
C GLN A 82 -8.65 4.17 -6.10
N VAL A 83 -7.46 3.59 -6.31
CA VAL A 83 -6.63 3.03 -5.24
C VAL A 83 -6.14 4.11 -4.29
N THR A 84 -5.87 5.31 -4.80
CA THR A 84 -5.25 6.41 -4.08
C THR A 84 -6.16 7.61 -3.88
N GLU A 85 -6.11 8.21 -2.69
CA GLU A 85 -6.86 9.43 -2.35
C GLU A 85 -5.92 10.62 -2.11
N ARG A 86 -6.26 11.77 -2.71
CA ARG A 86 -5.49 13.03 -2.62
C ARG A 86 -6.11 13.96 -1.57
N GLU A 87 -5.29 14.48 -0.66
CA GLU A 87 -5.75 15.59 0.18
C GLU A 87 -5.86 16.88 -0.61
N VAL A 88 -7.00 17.56 -0.48
CA VAL A 88 -7.26 18.86 -1.11
C VAL A 88 -6.13 19.85 -0.77
N GLY A 89 -5.57 20.48 -1.81
CA GLY A 89 -4.64 21.61 -1.67
C GLY A 89 -3.15 21.29 -1.46
N ARG A 90 -2.74 20.04 -1.19
CA ARG A 90 -1.32 19.70 -0.87
C ARG A 90 -0.66 18.70 -1.81
N TRP A 91 -1.38 18.17 -2.80
CA TRP A 91 -0.95 16.98 -3.56
C TRP A 91 -0.08 17.25 -4.80
N LYS A 92 0.01 18.49 -5.30
CA LYS A 92 0.63 18.79 -6.61
C LYS A 92 2.11 18.33 -6.73
N ASN A 93 2.82 18.25 -5.61
CA ASN A 93 4.23 17.83 -5.56
C ASN A 93 4.40 16.38 -5.08
N TRP A 94 3.31 15.65 -4.82
CA TRP A 94 3.38 14.27 -4.33
C TRP A 94 3.80 13.32 -5.44
N LYS A 95 4.75 12.44 -5.11
CA LYS A 95 5.36 11.51 -6.06
C LYS A 95 4.74 10.13 -5.91
N TRP A 96 3.88 9.77 -6.84
CA TRP A 96 3.18 8.49 -6.83
C TRP A 96 3.51 7.71 -8.08
N ARG A 97 4.01 6.49 -7.90
CA ARG A 97 4.37 5.56 -8.97
C ARG A 97 3.66 4.23 -8.74
N SER A 98 3.25 3.63 -9.84
CA SER A 98 2.68 2.30 -9.93
C SER A 98 3.43 1.55 -11.03
N SER A 99 3.79 0.30 -10.78
CA SER A 99 4.47 -0.56 -11.74
C SER A 99 4.14 -2.02 -11.45
N LYS A 100 3.92 -2.84 -12.50
CA LYS A 100 3.53 -4.26 -12.39
C LYS A 100 2.24 -4.53 -11.60
N ASP A 101 1.52 -3.50 -11.18
CA ASP A 101 0.29 -3.65 -10.43
C ASP A 101 -0.81 -4.27 -11.30
N THR A 102 -1.63 -5.12 -10.69
CA THR A 102 -2.82 -5.71 -11.32
C THR A 102 -4.06 -5.06 -10.74
N PHE A 103 -4.92 -4.55 -11.64
CA PHE A 103 -6.14 -3.86 -11.27
C PHE A 103 -7.36 -4.66 -11.75
N VAL A 104 -8.27 -4.94 -10.82
CA VAL A 104 -9.47 -5.75 -11.05
C VAL A 104 -10.70 -4.96 -10.66
N ASN A 105 -11.82 -5.26 -11.32
CA ASN A 105 -13.12 -4.62 -11.10
C ASN A 105 -13.09 -3.09 -11.32
N GLY A 106 -12.32 -2.64 -12.32
CA GLY A 106 -12.19 -1.22 -12.63
C GLY A 106 -11.31 -0.43 -11.66
N ALA A 107 -10.55 -1.09 -10.78
CA ALA A 107 -9.54 -0.43 -9.98
C ALA A 107 -8.56 0.35 -10.89
N TYR A 108 -8.02 1.46 -10.40
CA TYR A 108 -6.95 2.18 -11.10
C TYR A 108 -6.08 3.00 -10.15
N PHE A 109 -4.86 3.30 -10.59
CA PHE A 109 -3.90 4.13 -9.87
C PHE A 109 -3.55 5.37 -10.68
N THR A 110 -3.80 6.55 -10.10
CA THR A 110 -3.42 7.83 -10.76
C THR A 110 -2.05 8.29 -10.29
N GLN A 111 -1.03 8.11 -11.13
CA GLN A 111 0.34 8.54 -10.83
C GLN A 111 0.49 10.08 -10.78
N SER A 112 1.51 10.57 -10.07
CA SER A 112 1.84 12.02 -10.03
C SER A 112 3.29 12.30 -9.67
N GLY A 113 3.70 13.55 -9.87
CA GLY A 113 5.07 14.02 -9.63
C GLY A 113 6.05 13.54 -10.71
N TRP A 114 7.21 14.18 -10.80
CA TRP A 114 8.29 13.81 -11.72
C TRP A 114 9.39 13.00 -11.01
N GLY A 115 10.08 12.13 -11.75
CA GLY A 115 11.18 11.29 -11.26
C GLY A 115 10.74 10.04 -10.48
N SER A 116 11.72 9.30 -9.95
CA SER A 116 11.48 8.15 -9.09
C SER A 116 11.16 8.57 -7.65
N CYS A 117 10.38 7.74 -6.97
CA CYS A 117 10.22 7.80 -5.52
C CYS A 117 10.85 6.59 -4.83
N ALA A 118 11.45 5.65 -5.58
CA ALA A 118 12.01 4.42 -5.02
C ALA A 118 13.02 4.71 -3.90
N PRO A 119 13.00 3.94 -2.81
CA PRO A 119 13.95 4.11 -1.75
C PRO A 119 15.27 3.53 -2.27
N LEU A 120 16.39 4.17 -1.93
CA LEU A 120 17.70 3.56 -2.12
C LEU A 120 17.85 2.46 -1.06
N TYR A 121 17.32 1.27 -1.35
CA TYR A 121 17.55 0.08 -0.54
C TYR A 121 19.04 -0.25 -0.55
N SER A 122 19.60 -0.60 0.62
CA SER A 122 20.88 -1.28 0.67
C SER A 122 20.75 -2.68 0.05
N MET A 123 21.87 -3.30 -0.31
CA MET A 123 21.89 -4.69 -0.78
C MET A 123 21.20 -5.65 0.19
N SER A 124 21.30 -5.39 1.51
CA SER A 124 20.64 -6.18 2.56
C SER A 124 19.14 -5.92 2.72
N GLN A 125 18.63 -4.81 2.18
CA GLN A 125 17.21 -4.45 2.22
C GLN A 125 16.49 -4.76 0.91
N ALA A 126 17.23 -4.98 -0.17
CA ALA A 126 16.68 -5.23 -1.49
C ALA A 126 16.01 -6.61 -1.55
N PHE A 127 14.89 -6.67 -2.26
CA PHE A 127 14.17 -7.90 -2.54
C PHE A 127 13.54 -7.81 -3.94
N THR A 128 13.19 -8.96 -4.52
CA THR A 128 12.55 -9.00 -5.84
C THR A 128 11.05 -8.80 -5.69
N VAL A 129 10.48 -7.93 -6.54
CA VAL A 129 9.04 -7.72 -6.62
C VAL A 129 8.48 -8.40 -7.87
N ALA A 130 7.56 -9.34 -7.65
CA ALA A 130 6.88 -10.10 -8.69
C ALA A 130 5.77 -9.28 -9.39
N GLU A 131 5.23 -9.81 -10.48
CA GLU A 131 4.03 -9.26 -11.13
C GLU A 131 2.80 -9.31 -10.21
N GLY A 132 1.93 -8.30 -10.32
CA GLY A 132 0.75 -8.14 -9.46
C GLY A 132 -0.18 -9.35 -9.45
N ALA A 133 -0.30 -10.05 -10.59
CA ALA A 133 -1.10 -11.27 -10.71
C ALA A 133 -0.64 -12.40 -9.76
N MET A 134 0.60 -12.36 -9.27
CA MET A 134 1.15 -13.33 -8.33
C MET A 134 0.87 -12.98 -6.86
N ALA A 135 0.50 -11.73 -6.54
CA ALA A 135 0.30 -11.31 -5.16
C ALA A 135 -0.73 -12.16 -4.39
N PRO A 136 -1.86 -12.63 -4.98
CA PRO A 136 -2.77 -13.53 -4.28
C PRO A 136 -2.13 -14.85 -3.82
N ALA A 137 -1.21 -15.41 -4.63
CA ALA A 137 -0.46 -16.61 -4.25
C ALA A 137 0.60 -16.30 -3.18
N LEU A 138 1.34 -15.19 -3.35
CA LEU A 138 2.39 -14.76 -2.41
C LEU A 138 1.83 -14.41 -1.02
N THR A 139 0.57 -13.97 -0.95
CA THR A 139 -0.12 -13.60 0.29
C THR A 139 -1.06 -14.68 0.82
N SER A 140 -1.07 -15.88 0.24
CA SER A 140 -1.97 -16.98 0.62
C SER A 140 -1.81 -17.46 2.07
N ASN A 141 -0.63 -17.28 2.65
CA ASN A 141 -0.31 -17.61 4.04
C ASN A 141 -0.21 -16.36 4.94
N ALA A 142 -0.74 -15.21 4.50
CA ALA A 142 -0.76 -14.01 5.33
C ALA A 142 -1.56 -14.25 6.62
N GLY A 143 -1.10 -13.65 7.71
CA GLY A 143 -1.68 -13.83 9.04
C GLY A 143 -0.80 -14.68 9.97
N PRO A 144 -1.29 -15.02 11.17
CA PRO A 144 -0.53 -15.79 12.13
C PRO A 144 -0.28 -17.20 11.61
N LEU A 145 0.90 -17.75 11.89
CA LEU A 145 1.20 -19.15 11.64
C LEU A 145 0.19 -20.02 12.40
N ARG A 146 -0.34 -21.04 11.72
CA ARG A 146 -1.22 -22.01 12.37
C ARG A 146 -0.41 -22.80 13.38
N TYR A 147 -0.83 -22.75 14.63
CA TYR A 147 -0.27 -23.60 15.67
C TYR A 147 -0.52 -25.07 15.34
N ILE A 148 0.55 -25.85 15.27
CA ILE A 148 0.50 -27.31 15.16
C ILE A 148 1.12 -27.87 16.43
N LEU A 149 0.33 -28.67 17.17
CA LEU A 149 0.77 -29.31 18.41
C LEU A 149 2.11 -30.03 18.17
N ARG A 150 3.13 -29.74 19.00
CA ARG A 150 4.51 -30.28 18.93
C ARG A 150 5.38 -29.84 17.74
N ARG A 151 5.05 -28.75 17.04
CA ARG A 151 5.99 -28.09 16.12
C ARG A 151 6.39 -26.72 16.68
N PRO A 152 7.68 -26.33 16.61
CA PRO A 152 8.07 -24.96 16.90
C PRO A 152 7.36 -24.02 15.92
N CYS A 153 6.91 -22.88 16.44
CA CYS A 153 6.33 -21.79 15.64
C CYS A 153 7.43 -21.08 14.85
#